data_AF-A0A7Z9N6S3-F1
#
_entry.id   AF-A0A7Z9N6S3-F1
#
_cell.length_a   1.000
_cell.length_b   1.000
_cell.length_c   1.000
_cell.angle_alpha   90.00
_cell.angle_beta   90.00
_cell.angle_gamma   90.00
#
_symmetry.space_group_name_H-M   'P 1'
#
loop_
_entity.id
_entity.type
_entity.pdbx_description
1 polymer ?
#
loop_
_entity_poly.entity_id
_entity_poly.type
_entity_poly.pdbx_seq_one_letter_code
_entity_poly.pdbx_strand_id
1 'polypeptide(L)'
;MSRELGVAENKLQGLNNYESSSLFSPEEQTVLRYADAMTFTPTEVPDGIFQPLYEFFDEAQIVELTSAIAWENYRARFDHALGVESQGFSDGAFCPLPVTNNKLNDN
;
A
#
# COMPACT_ATOMS: atom_id res chain seq x y z
N MET A 1 2.61 -7.50 12.99
CA MET A 1 2.19 -6.09 13.12
C MET A 1 0.71 -5.85 12.79
N SER A 2 0.24 -5.87 11.53
CA SER A 2 -1.15 -5.45 11.23
C SER A 2 -2.25 -6.23 11.97
N ARG A 3 -2.09 -7.56 12.13
CA ARG A 3 -3.02 -8.38 12.93
C ARG A 3 -3.01 -8.02 14.43
N GLU A 4 -1.82 -7.73 14.97
CA GLU A 4 -1.65 -7.32 16.37
C GLU A 4 -2.25 -5.94 16.64
N LEU A 5 -2.31 -5.09 15.60
CA LEU A 5 -2.98 -3.79 15.61
C LEU A 5 -4.50 -3.88 15.34
N GLY A 6 -5.05 -5.09 15.20
CA GLY A 6 -6.49 -5.30 15.05
C GLY A 6 -7.03 -5.18 13.62
N VAL A 7 -6.17 -5.15 12.60
CA VAL A 7 -6.64 -5.18 11.20
C VAL A 7 -7.29 -6.53 10.92
N ALA A 8 -8.53 -6.50 10.44
CA ALA A 8 -9.31 -7.70 10.15
C ALA A 8 -8.66 -8.56 9.05
N GLU A 9 -8.70 -9.88 9.22
CA GLU A 9 -8.04 -10.82 8.32
C GLU A 9 -8.55 -10.72 6.87
N ASN A 10 -9.85 -10.53 6.69
CA ASN A 10 -10.45 -10.35 5.36
C ASN A 10 -9.97 -9.06 4.66
N LYS A 11 -9.66 -7.99 5.41
CA LYS A 11 -9.04 -6.78 4.86
C LYS A 11 -7.62 -7.06 4.38
N LEU A 12 -6.82 -7.78 5.16
CA LEU A 12 -5.46 -8.16 4.75
C LEU A 12 -5.49 -9.00 3.47
N GLN A 13 -6.44 -9.93 3.36
CA GLN A 13 -6.62 -10.75 2.16
C GLN A 13 -7.14 -9.96 0.96
N GLY A 14 -8.01 -8.98 1.21
CA GLY A 14 -8.59 -8.12 0.19
C GLY A 14 -7.69 -6.99 -0.28
N LEU A 15 -6.50 -6.81 0.31
CA LEU A 15 -5.66 -5.64 0.08
C LEU A 15 -5.28 -5.47 -1.39
N ASN A 16 -4.97 -6.54 -2.11
CA ASN A 16 -4.64 -6.46 -3.55
C ASN A 16 -5.78 -5.97 -4.45
N ASN A 17 -7.02 -6.02 -3.96
CA ASN A 17 -8.22 -5.64 -4.70
C ASN A 17 -8.97 -4.50 -3.99
N TYR A 18 -8.28 -3.71 -3.17
CA TYR A 18 -8.92 -2.71 -2.30
C TYR A 18 -9.80 -1.72 -3.08
N GLU A 19 -9.43 -1.37 -4.31
CA GLU A 19 -10.18 -0.42 -5.15
C GLU A 19 -11.62 -0.86 -5.44
N SER A 20 -11.83 -2.16 -5.64
CA SER A 20 -13.15 -2.74 -5.94
C SER A 20 -13.82 -3.39 -4.73
N SER A 21 -13.13 -3.39 -3.59
CA SER A 21 -13.57 -4.07 -2.39
C SER A 21 -14.42 -3.18 -1.50
N SER A 22 -15.59 -3.69 -1.09
CA SER A 22 -16.44 -3.05 -0.09
C SER A 22 -15.90 -3.16 1.34
N LEU A 23 -14.76 -3.82 1.54
CA LEU A 23 -14.14 -3.96 2.85
C LEU A 23 -13.49 -2.66 3.33
N PHE A 24 -13.07 -1.79 2.41
CA PHE A 24 -12.33 -0.56 2.72
C PHE A 24 -13.25 0.66 2.66
N SER A 25 -13.12 1.54 3.64
CA SER A 25 -13.82 2.82 3.63
C SER A 25 -13.29 3.74 2.50
N PRO A 26 -14.03 4.80 2.13
CA PRO A 26 -13.54 5.79 1.17
C PRO A 26 -12.21 6.43 1.58
N GLU A 27 -12.01 6.67 2.88
CA GLU A 27 -10.76 7.16 3.47
C GLU A 27 -9.62 6.14 3.24
N GLU A 28 -9.83 4.88 3.61
CA GLU A 28 -8.83 3.83 3.45
C GLU A 28 -8.44 3.61 1.98
N GLN A 29 -9.42 3.59 1.07
CA GLN A 29 -9.13 3.47 -0.36
C GLN A 29 -8.35 4.67 -0.89
N THR A 30 -8.59 5.86 -0.37
CA THR A 30 -7.87 7.08 -0.77
C THR A 30 -6.42 7.04 -0.29
N VAL A 31 -6.18 6.60 0.94
CA VAL A 31 -4.83 6.37 1.48
C VAL A 31 -4.09 5.29 0.70
N LEU A 32 -4.76 4.18 0.37
CA LEU A 32 -4.15 3.07 -0.37
C LEU A 32 -3.78 3.47 -1.81
N ARG A 33 -4.64 4.23 -2.50
CA ARG A 33 -4.32 4.81 -3.83
C ARG A 33 -3.10 5.72 -3.79
N TYR A 34 -2.99 6.54 -2.75
CA TYR A 34 -1.83 7.40 -2.56
C TYR A 34 -0.56 6.58 -2.27
N ALA A 35 -0.65 5.54 -1.43
CA ALA A 35 0.46 4.65 -1.14
C ALA A 35 0.97 3.89 -2.38
N ASP A 36 0.06 3.43 -3.25
CA ASP A 36 0.43 2.82 -4.53
C ASP A 36 1.19 3.81 -5.43
N ALA A 37 0.64 5.01 -5.62
CA ALA A 37 1.26 6.08 -6.42
C ALA A 37 2.69 6.42 -5.93
N MET A 38 2.87 6.55 -4.61
CA MET A 38 4.16 6.83 -3.97
C MET A 38 5.17 5.67 -4.09
N THR A 39 4.70 4.45 -4.34
CA THR A 39 5.54 3.24 -4.37
C THR A 39 6.01 2.86 -5.78
N PHE A 40 5.34 3.37 -6.83
CA PHE A 40 5.81 3.17 -8.21
C PHE A 40 7.22 3.74 -8.44
N THR A 41 7.92 3.14 -9.40
CA THR A 41 9.23 3.60 -9.88
C THR A 41 9.15 3.78 -11.40
N PRO A 42 9.21 5.02 -11.94
CA PRO A 42 9.38 6.29 -11.22
C PRO A 42 8.17 6.63 -10.33
N THR A 43 8.43 7.39 -9.27
CA THR A 43 7.38 7.84 -8.34
C THR A 43 6.66 9.04 -8.95
N GLU A 44 5.36 8.87 -9.24
CA GLU A 44 4.50 9.90 -9.81
C GLU A 44 3.19 9.93 -9.03
N VAL A 45 2.84 11.09 -8.47
CA VAL A 45 1.58 11.30 -7.74
C VAL A 45 0.78 12.39 -8.46
N PRO A 46 -0.20 12.02 -9.31
CA PRO A 46 -1.07 12.99 -9.96
C PRO A 46 -1.93 13.75 -8.95
N ASP A 47 -2.32 14.99 -9.27
CA ASP A 47 -3.22 15.79 -8.44
C ASP A 47 -4.55 15.07 -8.13
N GLY A 48 -5.06 14.28 -9.08
CA GLY A 48 -6.28 13.48 -8.89
C GLY A 48 -6.15 12.37 -7.82
N ILE A 49 -4.92 12.01 -7.42
CA ILE A 49 -4.64 11.09 -6.31
C ILE A 49 -4.32 11.87 -5.03
N PHE A 50 -3.60 13.00 -5.13
CA PHE A 50 -3.19 13.77 -3.96
C PHE A 50 -4.33 14.63 -3.37
N GLN A 51 -5.07 15.37 -4.20
CA GLN A 51 -6.09 16.30 -3.75
C GLN A 51 -7.20 15.66 -2.90
N PRO A 52 -7.69 14.44 -3.20
CA PRO A 52 -8.69 13.77 -2.36
C PRO A 52 -8.26 13.50 -0.91
N LEU A 53 -6.95 13.52 -0.60
CA LEU A 53 -6.48 13.35 0.78
C LEU A 53 -7.02 14.45 1.71
N TYR A 54 -7.20 15.67 1.20
CA TYR A 54 -7.74 16.79 1.96
C TYR A 54 -9.22 16.63 2.36
N GLU A 55 -9.93 15.63 1.83
CA GLU A 55 -11.27 15.29 2.29
C GLU A 55 -11.27 14.66 3.70
N PHE A 56 -10.15 14.05 4.09
CA PHE A 56 -10.03 13.27 5.34
C PHE A 56 -8.94 13.79 6.28
N PHE A 57 -7.92 14.46 5.74
CA PHE A 57 -6.71 14.84 6.48
C PHE A 57 -6.39 16.33 6.31
N ASP A 58 -5.83 16.91 7.36
CA ASP A 58 -5.17 18.21 7.25
C ASP A 58 -3.74 18.09 6.68
N GLU A 59 -3.11 19.24 6.41
CA GLU A 59 -1.77 19.27 5.82
C GLU A 59 -0.71 18.56 6.68
N ALA A 60 -0.77 18.69 8.01
CA ALA A 60 0.18 18.06 8.89
C ALA A 60 0.03 16.54 8.87
N GLN A 61 -1.21 16.04 8.88
CA GLN A 61 -1.53 14.62 8.77
C GLN A 61 -1.09 14.04 7.41
N ILE A 62 -1.25 14.79 6.32
CA ILE A 62 -0.77 14.36 4.98
C ILE A 62 0.76 14.27 4.96
N VAL A 63 1.47 15.20 5.61
CA VAL A 63 2.94 15.14 5.74
C VAL A 63 3.37 13.90 6.52
N GLU A 64 2.70 13.59 7.63
CA GLU A 64 2.98 12.38 8.42
C GLU A 64 2.71 11.10 7.61
N LEU A 65 1.57 11.03 6.92
CA LEU A 65 1.22 9.91 6.06
C LEU A 65 2.27 9.70 4.96
N THR A 66 2.65 10.77 4.28
CA THR A 66 3.68 10.74 3.22
C THR A 66 5.01 10.26 3.75
N SER A 67 5.40 10.72 4.95
CA SER A 67 6.64 10.32 5.61
C SER A 67 6.65 8.84 5.95
N ALA A 68 5.54 8.30 6.45
CA ALA A 68 5.40 6.88 6.73
C ALA A 68 5.55 6.03 5.45
N ILE A 69 4.88 6.41 4.36
CA ILE A 69 4.98 5.70 3.07
C ILE A 69 6.40 5.76 2.51
N ALA A 70 7.06 6.91 2.57
CA ALA A 70 8.44 7.07 2.12
C ALA A 70 9.42 6.20 2.93
N TRP A 71 9.20 6.08 4.24
CA TRP A 71 10.00 5.23 5.12
C TRP A 71 9.89 3.75 4.75
N GLU A 72 8.68 3.26 4.45
CA GLU A 72 8.48 1.89 3.96
C GLU A 72 9.20 1.63 2.63
N ASN A 73 9.16 2.60 1.71
CA ASN A 73 9.87 2.50 0.44
C ASN A 73 11.40 2.49 0.61
N TYR A 74 11.94 3.26 1.55
CA TYR A 74 13.36 3.17 1.92
C TYR A 74 13.71 1.77 2.44
N ARG A 75 12.93 1.24 3.40
CA ARG A 75 13.17 -0.10 3.96
C ARG A 75 13.10 -1.17 2.90
N ALA A 76 12.10 -1.13 2.02
CA ALA A 76 11.97 -2.07 0.91
C ALA A 76 13.21 -2.08 -0.01
N ARG A 77 13.73 -0.90 -0.38
CA ARG A 77 14.96 -0.79 -1.20
C ARG A 77 16.19 -1.26 -0.46
N PHE A 78 16.32 -0.92 0.83
CA PHE A 78 17.42 -1.34 1.68
C PHE A 78 17.46 -2.87 1.83
N ASP A 79 16.32 -3.46 2.21
CA ASP A 79 16.17 -4.90 2.40
C ASP A 79 16.45 -5.66 1.10
N HIS A 80 15.91 -5.17 -0.03
CA HIS A 80 16.16 -5.77 -1.34
C HIS A 80 17.64 -5.72 -1.74
N ALA A 81 18.31 -4.58 -1.53
CA ALA A 81 19.73 -4.41 -1.87
C ALA A 81 20.66 -5.32 -1.04
N LEU A 82 20.26 -5.67 0.18
CA LEU A 82 21.05 -6.53 1.08
C LEU A 82 20.60 -8.00 1.06
N GLY A 83 19.58 -8.35 0.28
CA GLY A 83 19.04 -9.72 0.24
C GLY A 83 18.40 -10.14 1.56
N VAL A 84 17.80 -9.21 2.30
CA VAL A 84 17.08 -9.50 3.54
C VAL A 84 15.77 -10.20 3.19
N GLU A 85 15.60 -11.42 3.69
CA GLU A 85 14.39 -12.23 3.46
C GLU A 85 13.42 -12.16 4.65
N SER A 86 12.18 -12.59 4.41
CA SER A 86 11.18 -12.70 5.47
C SER A 86 11.59 -13.76 6.49
N GLN A 87 11.26 -13.52 7.76
CA GLN A 87 11.61 -14.43 8.87
C GLN A 87 10.54 -15.51 9.12
N GLY A 88 9.67 -15.78 8.15
CA GLY A 88 8.66 -16.86 8.24
C GLY A 88 7.53 -16.63 9.26
N PHE A 89 7.37 -15.43 9.83
CA PHE A 89 6.27 -15.13 10.77
C PHE A 89 4.86 -15.26 10.17
N SER A 90 4.76 -15.41 8.84
CA SER A 90 3.52 -15.68 8.11
C SER A 90 3.63 -16.95 7.27
N ASP A 91 4.58 -17.84 7.55
CA ASP A 91 4.72 -19.12 6.85
C ASP A 91 3.46 -19.97 7.04
N GLY A 92 2.94 -20.50 5.92
CA GLY A 92 1.68 -21.23 5.88
C GLY A 92 0.43 -20.36 6.03
N ALA A 93 0.56 -19.04 6.20
CA ALA A 93 -0.53 -18.08 6.14
C ALA A 93 -0.66 -17.48 4.72
N PHE A 94 -1.69 -16.64 4.52
CA PHE A 94 -1.90 -15.94 3.27
C PHE A 94 -0.78 -14.91 3.03
N CYS A 95 -0.04 -15.08 1.93
CA CYS A 95 0.85 -14.05 1.39
C CYS A 95 0.09 -13.34 0.25
N PRO A 96 -0.31 -12.06 0.41
CA PRO A 96 -0.82 -11.30 -0.71
C PRO A 96 0.29 -11.22 -1.76
N LEU A 97 0.10 -11.94 -2.87
CA LEU A 97 1.02 -11.83 -4.00
C LEU A 97 0.90 -10.43 -4.60
N PRO A 98 1.99 -9.80 -5.04
CA PRO A 98 1.91 -8.51 -5.72
C PRO A 98 0.93 -8.59 -6.89
N VAL A 99 0.18 -7.51 -7.13
CA VAL A 99 -0.76 -7.42 -8.27
C VAL A 99 0.01 -7.67 -9.55
N THR A 100 -0.23 -8.82 -10.20
CA THR A 100 0.35 -9.11 -11.51
C THR A 100 -0.44 -8.32 -12.54
N ASN A 101 0.09 -7.20 -13.03
CA ASN A 101 -0.44 -6.50 -14.19
C ASN A 101 -0.23 -7.34 -15.47
N ASN A 102 -1.00 -8.42 -15.62
CA ASN A 102 -1.04 -9.22 -16.85
C ASN A 102 -1.89 -8.51 -17.93
N LYS A 103 -1.58 -7.23 -18.20
CA LYS A 103 -2.08 -6.45 -19.34
C LYS A 103 -1.00 -6.22 -20.42
N LEU A 104 0.02 -7.08 -20.45
CA LEU A 104 0.90 -7.24 -21.60
C LEU A 104 0.59 -8.63 -22.16
N ASN A 105 -0.27 -8.69 -23.18
CA ASN A 105 -0.44 -9.76 -24.21
C ASN A 105 -1.84 -9.78 -24.87
N ASP A 106 -2.54 -8.66 -24.94
CA ASP A 106 -3.56 -8.46 -25.99
C ASP A 106 -2.94 -7.57 -27.08
N ASN A 107 -2.13 -8.19 -27.94
CA ASN A 107 -1.89 -7.89 -29.36
C ASN A 107 -0.82 -8.84 -29.93
#